data_AF-A0A7C3IFE9-F1
#
_entry.id   AF-A0A7C3IFE9-F1
#
_cell.length_a   1.000
_cell.length_b   1.000
_cell.length_c   1.000
_cell.angle_alpha   90.00
_cell.angle_beta   90.00
_cell.angle_gamma   90.00
#
_symmetry.space_group_name_H-M   'P 1'
#
loop_
_entity.id
_entity.type
_entity.pdbx_description
1 polymer ?
#
loop_
_entity_poly.entity_id
_entity_poly.type
_entity_poly.pdbx_seq_one_letter_code
_entity_poly.pdbx_strand_id
1 'polypeptide(L)'
;MAIWCAFLAWSAWAAPSPKSPAAPTPTTTPDTVAEASTGAVIYLIRIDGGINPAVADFIHESIRAAHRAEAAALLIELDTPGGLLESTKDIVKDLLGAPLPVIVYVAPSGAGAASAGVFVTMAANIAAMAPGTNIGAAHPVGGGGEDIGGDMRTKVENFVASMSKSIAQERGRNVEWAEKAVRESVSITEQEALALNVIDLIATSREDLTWSGRKKRCAKACRSRSKKHWR
;
A
#
# COMPACT_ATOMS: atom_id res chain seq x y z
N MET A 1 -44.25 -57.10 15.51
CA MET A 1 -43.82 -57.28 16.91
C MET A 1 -44.01 -55.96 17.64
N ALA A 2 -44.87 -55.97 18.68
CA ALA A 2 -45.10 -54.98 19.78
C ALA A 2 -45.09 -53.47 19.42
N ILE A 3 -46.22 -52.73 19.38
CA ILE A 3 -47.24 -52.37 20.40
C ILE A 3 -46.69 -51.60 21.62
N TRP A 4 -47.10 -50.33 21.75
CA TRP A 4 -47.68 -49.59 22.92
C TRP A 4 -47.40 -48.08 22.76
N CYS A 5 -48.37 -47.22 22.42
CA CYS A 5 -49.48 -46.64 23.22
C CYS A 5 -49.04 -45.72 24.39
N ALA A 6 -49.27 -44.41 24.25
CA ALA A 6 -49.95 -43.60 25.26
C ALA A 6 -50.43 -42.26 24.67
N PHE A 7 -51.75 -42.15 24.53
CA PHE A 7 -52.51 -40.92 24.37
C PHE A 7 -52.52 -40.13 25.67
N LEU A 8 -52.51 -38.80 25.60
CA LEU A 8 -53.35 -37.96 26.45
C LEU A 8 -53.87 -36.79 25.63
N ALA A 9 -55.17 -36.83 25.36
CA ALA A 9 -55.96 -35.72 24.86
C ALA A 9 -56.39 -34.85 26.06
N TRP A 10 -56.40 -33.54 25.89
CA TRP A 10 -57.28 -32.66 26.63
C TRP A 10 -58.09 -31.82 25.64
N SER A 11 -59.38 -31.77 25.92
CA SER A 11 -60.49 -31.22 25.14
C SER A 11 -60.57 -29.69 25.10
N ALA A 12 -61.17 -29.21 24.01
CA ALA A 12 -61.44 -27.83 23.66
C ALA A 12 -62.37 -27.08 24.64
N TRP A 13 -62.19 -25.75 24.70
CA TRP A 13 -63.29 -24.80 24.82
C TRP A 13 -62.96 -23.55 24.01
N ALA A 14 -63.79 -23.23 23.01
CA ALA A 14 -63.74 -22.00 22.24
C ALA A 14 -64.69 -20.97 22.89
N ALA A 15 -64.21 -19.74 23.11
CA ALA A 15 -65.02 -18.61 23.54
C ALA A 15 -64.85 -17.44 22.54
N PRO A 16 -65.91 -16.65 22.28
CA PRO A 16 -65.98 -15.74 21.15
C PRO A 16 -65.28 -14.39 21.39
N SER A 17 -64.79 -13.81 20.30
CA SER A 17 -64.06 -12.54 20.21
C SER A 17 -64.96 -11.31 20.43
N PRO A 18 -64.52 -10.31 21.22
CA PRO A 18 -65.03 -8.94 21.12
C PRO A 18 -64.14 -8.05 20.22
N LYS A 19 -64.78 -7.21 19.41
CA LYS A 19 -64.17 -6.23 18.49
C LYS A 19 -63.75 -4.93 19.21
N SER A 20 -62.53 -4.47 18.88
CA SER A 20 -62.01 -3.07 18.85
C SER A 20 -61.91 -2.27 20.16
N PRO A 21 -60.96 -1.32 20.31
CA PRO A 21 -60.65 -0.25 19.34
C PRO A 21 -59.17 -0.09 18.94
N ALA A 22 -58.97 0.61 17.82
CA ALA A 22 -57.67 1.00 17.27
C ALA A 22 -56.82 1.80 18.28
N ALA A 23 -55.56 1.40 18.40
CA ALA A 23 -54.52 2.10 19.15
C ALA A 23 -53.52 2.76 18.17
N PRO A 24 -52.85 3.84 18.58
CA PRO A 24 -52.37 4.90 17.71
C PRO A 24 -51.17 4.50 16.84
N THR A 25 -51.10 5.10 15.64
CA THR A 25 -49.94 5.10 14.74
C THR A 25 -48.66 5.50 15.49
N PRO A 26 -47.57 4.69 15.45
CA PRO A 26 -46.26 5.17 15.84
C PRO A 26 -45.76 6.13 14.75
N THR A 27 -45.73 7.42 15.09
CA THR A 27 -44.89 8.39 14.41
C THR A 27 -43.45 8.11 14.82
N THR A 28 -42.69 7.40 13.99
CA THR A 28 -41.23 7.36 14.06
C THR A 28 -40.65 7.82 12.74
N THR A 29 -40.24 9.08 12.71
CA THR A 29 -39.27 9.64 11.77
C THR A 29 -37.92 8.92 11.91
N PRO A 30 -37.08 9.00 10.88
CA PRO A 30 -36.50 7.84 10.23
C PRO A 30 -35.52 7.08 11.13
N ASP A 31 -35.57 5.75 11.00
CA ASP A 31 -34.45 4.90 11.39
C ASP A 31 -33.17 5.49 10.81
N THR A 32 -32.28 5.87 11.72
CA THR A 32 -30.89 6.11 11.39
C THR A 32 -30.36 4.76 10.91
N VAL A 33 -30.39 4.56 9.59
CA VAL A 33 -29.56 3.53 8.97
C VAL A 33 -28.13 3.88 9.32
N ALA A 34 -27.62 3.22 10.35
CA ALA A 34 -26.20 3.14 10.59
C ALA A 34 -25.60 2.55 9.31
N GLU A 35 -25.01 3.41 8.48
CA GLU A 35 -24.14 2.98 7.39
C GLU A 35 -23.08 2.09 8.04
N ALA A 36 -23.22 0.78 7.88
CA ALA A 36 -22.13 -0.15 8.08
C ALA A 36 -21.03 0.31 7.12
N SER A 37 -20.02 0.98 7.65
CA SER A 37 -18.81 1.27 6.91
C SER A 37 -18.14 -0.07 6.63
N THR A 38 -18.47 -0.65 5.48
CA THR A 38 -17.66 -1.67 4.83
C THR A 38 -16.35 -0.99 4.44
N GLY A 39 -15.49 -0.78 5.44
CA GLY A 39 -14.21 -0.14 5.28
C GLY A 39 -13.36 -0.98 4.34
N ALA A 40 -12.88 -0.36 3.26
CA ALA A 40 -11.91 -0.97 2.37
C ALA A 40 -10.72 -1.51 3.18
N VAL A 41 -10.52 -2.83 3.14
CA VAL A 41 -9.42 -3.50 3.85
C VAL A 41 -8.12 -3.23 3.10
N ILE A 42 -7.10 -2.77 3.81
CA ILE A 42 -5.74 -2.61 3.29
C ILE A 42 -4.86 -3.61 4.02
N TYR A 43 -4.20 -4.50 3.28
CA TYR A 43 -3.22 -5.41 3.84
C TYR A 43 -1.93 -4.64 4.12
N LEU A 44 -1.28 -4.91 5.25
CA LEU A 44 -0.02 -4.27 5.62
C LEU A 44 1.05 -5.34 5.82
N ILE A 45 2.19 -5.13 5.17
CA ILE A 45 3.43 -5.84 5.48
C ILE A 45 4.53 -4.82 5.80
N ARG A 46 5.54 -5.26 6.54
CA ARG A 46 6.72 -4.46 6.90
C ARG A 46 7.96 -5.20 6.44
N ILE A 47 8.81 -4.50 5.70
CA ILE A 47 10.11 -4.98 5.25
C ILE A 47 11.16 -4.07 5.86
N ASP A 48 11.91 -4.62 6.81
CA ASP A 48 13.01 -3.95 7.51
C ASP A 48 14.27 -4.79 7.31
N GLY A 49 15.22 -4.25 6.54
CA GLY A 49 16.50 -4.88 6.24
C GLY A 49 16.70 -5.23 4.76
N GLY A 50 17.62 -6.17 4.52
CA GLY A 50 18.12 -6.46 3.18
C GLY A 50 17.14 -7.21 2.27
N ILE A 51 17.12 -6.86 0.99
CA ILE A 51 16.34 -7.56 -0.04
C ILE A 51 17.03 -8.87 -0.44
N ASN A 52 16.33 -9.98 -0.27
CA ASN A 52 16.83 -11.34 -0.50
C ASN A 52 15.68 -12.26 -0.99
N PRO A 53 15.94 -13.54 -1.33
CA PRO A 53 14.92 -14.42 -1.89
C PRO A 53 13.72 -14.64 -0.96
N ALA A 54 13.96 -14.77 0.36
CA ALA A 54 12.87 -14.94 1.32
C ALA A 54 11.96 -13.70 1.39
N VAL A 55 12.52 -12.49 1.29
CA VAL A 55 11.75 -11.25 1.20
C VAL A 55 10.95 -11.18 -0.10
N ALA A 56 11.54 -11.60 -1.23
CA ALA A 56 10.83 -11.66 -2.51
C ALA A 56 9.63 -12.62 -2.44
N ASP A 57 9.83 -13.84 -1.95
CA ASP A 57 8.76 -14.83 -1.76
C ASP A 57 7.67 -14.32 -0.83
N PHE A 58 8.05 -13.66 0.27
CA PHE A 58 7.10 -13.08 1.22
C PHE A 58 6.24 -11.97 0.58
N ILE A 59 6.84 -11.09 -0.23
CA ILE A 59 6.09 -10.06 -0.97
C ILE A 59 5.14 -10.71 -1.98
N HIS A 60 5.63 -11.70 -2.74
CA HIS A 60 4.83 -12.45 -3.71
C HIS A 60 3.60 -13.11 -3.05
N GLU A 61 3.80 -13.79 -1.92
CA GLU A 61 2.72 -14.38 -1.14
C GLU A 61 1.75 -13.36 -0.58
N SER A 62 2.25 -12.21 -0.13
CA SER A 62 1.45 -11.12 0.42
C SER A 62 0.54 -10.47 -0.62
N ILE A 63 1.04 -10.28 -1.86
CA ILE A 63 0.22 -9.81 -2.99
C ILE A 63 -0.91 -10.81 -3.26
N ARG A 64 -0.60 -12.11 -3.34
CA ARG A 64 -1.62 -13.15 -3.57
C ARG A 64 -2.63 -13.24 -2.43
N ALA A 65 -2.19 -13.11 -1.18
CA ALA A 65 -3.05 -13.13 0.00
C ALA A 65 -3.99 -11.91 0.01
N ALA A 66 -3.47 -10.72 -0.23
CA ALA A 66 -4.27 -9.49 -0.32
C ALA A 66 -5.29 -9.57 -1.46
N HIS A 67 -4.90 -10.11 -2.62
CA HIS A 67 -5.81 -10.31 -3.74
C HIS A 67 -6.95 -11.30 -3.42
N ARG A 68 -6.63 -12.47 -2.83
CA ARG A 68 -7.63 -13.48 -2.42
C ARG A 68 -8.61 -12.95 -1.38
N ALA A 69 -8.15 -12.04 -0.53
CA ALA A 69 -8.99 -11.39 0.47
C ALA A 69 -9.77 -10.19 -0.09
N GLU A 70 -9.72 -9.95 -1.41
CA GLU A 70 -10.35 -8.80 -2.07
C GLU A 70 -9.97 -7.46 -1.42
N ALA A 71 -8.74 -7.36 -0.92
CA ALA A 71 -8.24 -6.14 -0.30
C ALA A 71 -8.20 -5.01 -1.33
N ALA A 72 -8.50 -3.80 -0.88
CA ALA A 72 -8.47 -2.61 -1.73
C ALA A 72 -7.04 -2.22 -2.15
N ALA A 73 -6.04 -2.58 -1.35
CA ALA A 73 -4.62 -2.38 -1.64
C ALA A 73 -3.74 -3.24 -0.72
N LEU A 74 -2.50 -3.45 -1.15
CA LEU A 74 -1.38 -3.87 -0.28
C LEU A 74 -0.53 -2.64 0.05
N LEU A 75 -0.25 -2.43 1.33
CA LEU A 75 0.71 -1.45 1.84
C LEU A 75 1.97 -2.17 2.29
N ILE A 76 3.10 -1.81 1.69
CA ILE A 76 4.44 -2.26 2.06
C ILE A 76 5.12 -1.09 2.77
N GLU A 77 5.32 -1.20 4.08
CA GLU A 77 6.21 -0.30 4.81
C GLU A 77 7.65 -0.78 4.63
N LEU A 78 8.53 0.10 4.16
CA LEU A 78 9.88 -0.25 3.71
C LEU A 78 10.95 0.56 4.44
N ASP A 79 11.94 -0.14 4.98
CA ASP A 79 13.24 0.39 5.37
C ASP A 79 14.31 -0.60 4.89
N THR A 80 15.12 -0.22 3.91
CA THR A 80 16.10 -1.14 3.31
C THR A 80 17.39 -0.45 2.91
N PRO A 81 18.56 -1.03 3.25
CA PRO A 81 19.85 -0.59 2.73
C PRO A 81 20.11 -1.09 1.30
N GLY A 82 19.27 -1.97 0.77
CA GLY A 82 19.48 -2.63 -0.52
C GLY A 82 19.44 -4.15 -0.42
N GLY A 83 19.96 -4.82 -1.46
CA GLY A 83 20.05 -6.27 -1.46
C GLY A 83 20.34 -6.84 -2.84
N LEU A 84 19.99 -8.10 -3.04
CA LEU A 84 20.32 -8.83 -4.25
C LEU A 84 19.54 -8.33 -5.47
N LEU A 85 20.25 -8.12 -6.58
CA LEU A 85 19.65 -7.64 -7.82
C LEU A 85 18.57 -8.61 -8.36
N GLU A 86 18.77 -9.93 -8.24
CA GLU A 86 17.78 -10.89 -8.75
C GLU A 86 16.47 -10.83 -7.95
N SER A 87 16.55 -10.85 -6.61
CA SER A 87 15.38 -10.67 -5.75
C SER A 87 14.67 -9.35 -6.00
N THR A 88 15.43 -8.28 -6.27
CA THR A 88 14.87 -6.97 -6.62
C THR A 88 14.10 -7.02 -7.93
N LYS A 89 14.64 -7.69 -8.97
CA LYS A 89 13.96 -7.88 -10.25
C LYS A 89 12.66 -8.64 -10.09
N ASP A 90 12.65 -9.69 -9.28
CA ASP A 90 11.45 -10.51 -9.05
C ASP A 90 10.37 -9.70 -8.32
N ILE A 91 10.74 -8.95 -7.27
CA ILE A 91 9.81 -8.02 -6.59
C ILE A 91 9.25 -7.00 -7.59
N VAL A 92 10.10 -6.38 -8.42
CA VAL A 92 9.64 -5.40 -9.42
C VAL A 92 8.63 -6.02 -10.38
N LYS A 93 8.88 -7.23 -10.89
CA LYS A 93 7.93 -7.93 -11.77
C LYS A 93 6.59 -8.16 -11.07
N ASP A 94 6.62 -8.62 -9.82
CA ASP A 94 5.42 -8.86 -9.01
C ASP A 94 4.63 -7.56 -8.78
N LEU A 95 5.31 -6.45 -8.48
CA LEU A 95 4.66 -5.15 -8.27
C LEU A 95 4.06 -4.57 -9.56
N LEU A 96 4.74 -4.70 -10.69
CA LEU A 96 4.23 -4.24 -11.98
C LEU A 96 3.05 -5.10 -12.46
N GLY A 97 3.06 -6.40 -12.16
CA GLY A 97 2.01 -7.36 -12.52
C GLY A 97 0.91 -7.56 -11.47
N ALA A 98 0.93 -6.82 -10.36
CA ALA A 98 0.02 -7.05 -9.23
C ALA A 98 -1.46 -6.84 -9.65
N PRO A 99 -2.38 -7.75 -9.29
CA PRO A 99 -3.80 -7.65 -9.64
C PRO A 99 -4.58 -6.67 -8.73
N LEU A 100 -3.89 -5.97 -7.83
CA LEU A 100 -4.42 -4.95 -6.94
C LEU A 100 -3.38 -3.82 -6.77
N PRO A 101 -3.80 -2.61 -6.37
CA PRO A 101 -2.86 -1.53 -6.11
C PRO A 101 -1.88 -1.87 -4.98
N VAL A 102 -0.59 -1.67 -5.23
CA VAL A 102 0.46 -1.75 -4.20
C VAL A 102 0.99 -0.36 -3.88
N ILE A 103 1.01 -0.05 -2.59
CA ILE A 103 1.56 1.17 -2.00
C ILE A 103 2.88 0.79 -1.34
N VAL A 104 3.97 1.47 -1.72
CA VAL A 104 5.23 1.38 -0.97
C VAL A 104 5.40 2.67 -0.18
N TYR A 105 5.63 2.53 1.12
CA TYR A 105 5.80 3.64 2.05
C TYR A 105 7.15 3.51 2.76
N VAL A 106 8.10 4.37 2.40
CA VAL A 106 9.41 4.43 3.06
C VAL A 106 9.22 5.08 4.42
N ALA A 107 9.36 4.28 5.47
CA ALA A 107 9.02 4.67 6.83
C ALA A 107 9.60 3.66 7.84
N PRO A 108 9.77 4.04 9.12
CA PRO A 108 9.41 5.31 9.76
C PRO A 108 10.34 6.48 9.38
N SER A 109 10.16 7.65 10.00
CA SER A 109 11.17 8.72 9.92
C SER A 109 12.56 8.20 10.27
N GLY A 110 13.56 8.53 9.46
CA GLY A 110 14.92 7.97 9.54
C GLY A 110 15.16 6.74 8.67
N ALA A 111 14.11 6.10 8.14
CA ALA A 111 14.23 4.99 7.20
C ALA A 111 14.80 5.41 5.85
N GLY A 112 15.31 4.43 5.10
CA GLY A 112 15.83 4.61 3.76
C GLY A 112 15.27 3.62 2.75
N ALA A 113 15.22 4.05 1.49
CA ALA A 113 15.05 3.17 0.34
C ALA A 113 16.32 3.23 -0.52
N ALA A 114 17.39 2.64 -0.01
CA ALA A 114 18.68 2.62 -0.70
C ALA A 114 18.76 1.42 -1.65
N SER A 115 19.53 1.57 -2.73
CA SER A 115 19.86 0.48 -3.65
C SER A 115 18.61 -0.23 -4.18
N ALA A 116 18.40 -1.51 -3.85
CA ALA A 116 17.20 -2.28 -4.17
C ALA A 116 15.88 -1.53 -3.85
N GLY A 117 15.87 -0.78 -2.74
CA GLY A 117 14.71 -0.01 -2.29
C GLY A 117 14.24 1.06 -3.29
N VAL A 118 15.15 1.61 -4.11
CA VAL A 118 14.79 2.55 -5.18
C VAL A 118 13.86 1.88 -6.18
N PHE A 119 14.24 0.71 -6.69
CA PHE A 119 13.47 0.01 -7.72
C PHE A 119 12.12 -0.48 -7.18
N VAL A 120 12.11 -1.02 -5.95
CA VAL A 120 10.87 -1.47 -5.29
C VAL A 120 9.91 -0.30 -5.08
N THR A 121 10.41 0.83 -4.56
CA THR A 121 9.60 2.03 -4.34
C THR A 121 9.08 2.60 -5.65
N MET A 122 9.94 2.72 -6.66
CA MET A 122 9.56 3.26 -7.97
C MET A 122 8.58 2.36 -8.73
N ALA A 123 8.59 1.04 -8.49
CA ALA A 123 7.67 0.09 -9.10
C ALA A 123 6.26 0.11 -8.48
N ALA A 124 6.05 0.79 -7.35
CA ALA A 124 4.75 0.88 -6.70
C ALA A 124 3.75 1.69 -7.51
N ASN A 125 2.45 1.34 -7.39
CA ASN A 125 1.37 2.18 -7.91
C ASN A 125 1.31 3.52 -7.18
N ILE A 126 1.61 3.52 -5.88
CA ILE A 126 1.76 4.73 -5.07
C ILE A 126 3.04 4.57 -4.26
N ALA A 127 4.00 5.47 -4.47
CA ALA A 127 5.19 5.61 -3.65
C ALA A 127 4.99 6.77 -2.69
N ALA A 128 5.21 6.51 -1.41
CA ALA A 128 5.15 7.50 -0.37
C ALA A 128 6.41 7.43 0.50
N MET A 129 6.74 8.56 1.11
CA MET A 129 7.87 8.67 2.05
C MET A 129 7.42 9.39 3.31
N ALA A 130 7.94 8.96 4.46
CA ALA A 130 7.78 9.66 5.72
C ALA A 130 8.72 10.88 5.79
N PRO A 131 8.41 11.92 6.57
CA PRO A 131 9.36 13.00 6.82
C PRO A 131 10.68 12.49 7.39
N GLY A 132 11.80 13.01 6.91
CA GLY A 132 13.15 12.62 7.31
C GLY A 132 13.59 11.25 6.78
N THR A 133 13.11 10.84 5.61
CA THR A 133 13.55 9.62 4.93
C THR A 133 14.34 9.95 3.67
N ASN A 134 15.07 8.98 3.12
CA ASN A 134 15.86 9.18 1.90
C ASN A 134 15.68 8.03 0.90
N ILE A 135 15.94 8.30 -0.37
CA ILE A 135 15.87 7.34 -1.47
C ILE A 135 17.00 7.60 -2.47
N GLY A 136 17.66 6.53 -2.93
CA GLY A 136 18.72 6.63 -3.93
C GLY A 136 19.86 5.63 -3.72
N ALA A 137 21.08 6.03 -4.07
CA ALA A 137 22.29 5.20 -3.98
C ALA A 137 22.11 3.81 -4.62
N ALA A 138 21.68 3.79 -5.88
CA ALA A 138 21.32 2.58 -6.61
C ALA A 138 22.40 2.05 -7.56
N HIS A 139 23.66 2.46 -7.35
CA HIS A 139 24.78 1.94 -8.10
C HIS A 139 25.02 0.46 -7.76
N PRO A 140 25.22 -0.41 -8.76
CA PRO A 140 25.47 -1.82 -8.52
C PRO A 140 26.88 -2.04 -7.96
N VAL A 141 26.96 -2.89 -6.94
CA VAL A 141 28.21 -3.32 -6.29
C VAL A 141 28.28 -4.85 -6.26
N GLY A 142 29.45 -5.39 -6.00
CA GLY A 142 29.69 -6.83 -5.81
C GLY A 142 29.01 -7.38 -4.55
N GLY A 143 29.06 -8.70 -4.38
CA GLY A 143 28.28 -9.40 -3.35
C GLY A 143 28.66 -9.06 -1.91
N GLY A 144 29.89 -8.57 -1.68
CA GLY A 144 30.37 -8.06 -0.39
C GLY A 144 30.34 -6.53 -0.30
N GLY A 145 29.75 -5.83 -1.27
CA GLY A 145 29.75 -4.37 -1.35
C GLY A 145 31.00 -3.77 -2.01
N GLU A 146 31.88 -4.62 -2.55
CA GLU A 146 33.07 -4.19 -3.30
C GLU A 146 32.72 -3.60 -4.67
N ASP A 147 33.59 -2.74 -5.18
CA ASP A 147 33.45 -2.23 -6.54
C ASP A 147 33.56 -3.35 -7.57
N ILE A 148 32.63 -3.36 -8.53
CA ILE A 148 32.72 -4.23 -9.70
C ILE A 148 33.79 -3.64 -10.63
N GLY A 149 34.79 -4.44 -11.03
CA GLY A 149 35.88 -4.01 -11.89
C GLY A 149 35.63 -4.23 -13.39
N GLY A 150 36.31 -3.42 -14.21
CA GLY A 150 36.43 -3.60 -15.67
C GLY A 150 35.10 -3.59 -16.44
N ASP A 151 35.07 -4.25 -17.60
CA ASP A 151 33.92 -4.30 -18.51
C ASP A 151 32.63 -4.82 -17.86
N MET A 152 32.76 -5.62 -16.80
CA MET A 152 31.61 -6.12 -16.05
C MET A 152 30.85 -5.00 -15.36
N ARG A 153 31.54 -3.99 -14.83
CA ARG A 153 30.91 -2.81 -14.22
C ARG A 153 29.99 -2.14 -15.21
N THR A 154 30.51 -1.80 -16.39
CA THR A 154 29.78 -1.10 -17.44
C THR A 154 28.57 -1.91 -17.91
N LYS A 155 28.71 -3.24 -18.06
CA LYS A 155 27.60 -4.12 -18.44
C LYS A 155 26.48 -4.12 -17.40
N VAL A 156 26.83 -4.33 -16.12
CA VAL A 156 25.84 -4.38 -15.04
C VAL A 156 25.20 -3.01 -14.82
N GLU A 157 25.99 -1.94 -14.79
CA GLU A 157 25.50 -0.57 -14.65
C GLU A 157 24.54 -0.20 -15.78
N ASN A 158 24.88 -0.48 -17.06
CA ASN A 158 23.99 -0.20 -18.18
C ASN A 158 22.69 -1.00 -18.11
N PHE A 159 22.77 -2.27 -17.69
CA PHE A 159 21.58 -3.10 -17.48
C PHE A 159 20.67 -2.52 -16.39
N VAL A 160 21.24 -2.20 -15.22
CA VAL A 160 20.49 -1.66 -14.08
C VAL A 160 19.93 -0.27 -14.38
N ALA A 161 20.68 0.58 -15.08
CA ALA A 161 20.22 1.91 -15.50
C ALA A 161 19.04 1.79 -16.49
N SER A 162 19.12 0.85 -17.44
CA SER A 162 18.01 0.58 -18.36
C SER A 162 16.77 0.06 -17.62
N MET A 163 16.95 -0.84 -16.66
CA MET A 163 15.86 -1.33 -15.81
C MET A 163 15.22 -0.19 -15.00
N SER A 164 16.03 0.65 -14.35
CA SER A 164 15.58 1.82 -13.59
C SER A 164 14.69 2.74 -14.43
N LYS A 165 15.16 3.06 -15.65
CA LYS A 165 14.42 3.89 -16.61
C LYS A 165 13.10 3.25 -17.03
N SER A 166 13.10 1.95 -17.31
CA SER A 166 11.88 1.23 -17.71
C SER A 166 10.82 1.26 -16.60
N ILE A 167 11.23 1.05 -15.35
CA ILE A 167 10.32 1.15 -14.19
C ILE A 167 9.74 2.56 -14.07
N ALA A 168 10.61 3.57 -14.17
CA ALA A 168 10.21 4.96 -14.09
C ALA A 168 9.21 5.33 -15.19
N GLN A 169 9.46 4.91 -16.44
CA GLN A 169 8.57 5.14 -17.57
C GLN A 169 7.20 4.49 -17.36
N GLU A 170 7.17 3.21 -16.96
CA GLU A 170 5.93 2.47 -16.73
C GLU A 170 5.06 3.11 -15.64
N ARG A 171 5.69 3.70 -14.62
CA ARG A 171 4.98 4.37 -13.52
C ARG A 171 4.84 5.89 -13.68
N GLY A 172 5.28 6.47 -14.79
CA GLY A 172 5.21 7.92 -15.02
C GLY A 172 6.06 8.74 -14.04
N ARG A 173 7.16 8.17 -13.54
CA ARG A 173 8.12 8.80 -12.62
C ARG A 173 9.31 9.38 -13.38
N ASN A 174 10.13 10.16 -12.69
CA ASN A 174 11.28 10.84 -13.27
C ASN A 174 12.38 9.87 -13.75
N VAL A 175 12.41 9.66 -15.07
CA VAL A 175 13.33 8.76 -15.77
C VAL A 175 14.79 9.24 -15.68
N GLU A 176 15.02 10.55 -15.75
CA GLU A 176 16.37 11.12 -15.69
C GLU A 176 16.99 10.87 -14.30
N TRP A 177 16.22 11.16 -13.25
CA TRP A 177 16.67 10.88 -11.89
C TRP A 177 16.86 9.38 -11.65
N ALA A 178 15.97 8.53 -12.18
CA ALA A 178 16.08 7.08 -12.06
C ALA A 178 17.40 6.55 -12.64
N GLU A 179 17.87 7.12 -13.75
CA GLU A 179 19.17 6.79 -14.33
C GLU A 179 20.32 7.33 -13.46
N LYS A 180 20.23 8.59 -13.01
CA LYS A 180 21.24 9.20 -12.13
C LYS A 180 21.41 8.45 -10.82
N ALA A 181 20.33 7.93 -10.23
CA ALA A 181 20.39 7.14 -9.00
C ALA A 181 21.28 5.89 -9.16
N VAL A 182 21.32 5.33 -10.38
CA VAL A 182 22.18 4.19 -10.71
C VAL A 182 23.58 4.65 -11.09
N ARG A 183 23.73 5.60 -12.01
CA ARG A 183 25.04 5.95 -12.58
C ARG A 183 25.91 6.82 -11.66
N GLU A 184 25.26 7.73 -10.95
CA GLU A 184 25.90 8.77 -10.14
C GLU A 184 25.69 8.56 -8.63
N SER A 185 25.02 7.47 -8.24
CA SER A 185 24.71 7.14 -6.84
C SER A 185 23.95 8.25 -6.10
N VAL A 186 23.20 9.11 -6.81
CA VAL A 186 22.49 10.21 -6.15
C VAL A 186 21.50 9.68 -5.13
N SER A 187 21.37 10.39 -4.01
CA SER A 187 20.38 10.14 -2.97
C SER A 187 19.73 11.46 -2.60
N ILE A 188 18.41 11.43 -2.40
CA ILE A 188 17.60 12.62 -2.18
C ILE A 188 16.64 12.41 -1.00
N THR A 189 16.25 13.52 -0.39
CA THR A 189 15.24 13.59 0.69
C THR A 189 13.83 13.35 0.17
N GLU A 190 12.87 13.15 1.07
CA GLU A 190 11.46 13.01 0.69
C GLU A 190 10.89 14.26 -0.01
N GLN A 191 11.38 15.46 0.33
CA GLN A 191 10.93 16.70 -0.31
C GLN A 191 11.42 16.79 -1.74
N GLU A 192 12.69 16.49 -1.96
CA GLU A 192 13.30 16.47 -3.28
C GLU A 192 12.66 15.37 -4.14
N ALA A 193 12.42 14.19 -3.56
CA ALA A 193 11.78 13.08 -4.25
C ALA A 193 10.36 13.44 -4.72
N LEU A 194 9.60 14.15 -3.89
CA LEU A 194 8.28 14.65 -4.29
C LEU A 194 8.39 15.73 -5.38
N ALA A 195 9.31 16.68 -5.22
CA ALA A 195 9.50 17.78 -6.17
C ALA A 195 9.97 17.29 -7.55
N LEU A 196 10.80 16.25 -7.57
CA LEU A 196 11.32 15.64 -8.78
C LEU A 196 10.37 14.60 -9.39
N ASN A 197 9.19 14.34 -8.82
CA ASN A 197 8.28 13.28 -9.27
C ASN A 197 8.92 11.87 -9.25
N VAL A 198 9.69 11.60 -8.20
CA VAL A 198 10.20 10.25 -7.86
C VAL A 198 9.16 9.52 -7.00
N ILE A 199 8.48 10.24 -6.10
CA ILE A 199 7.37 9.73 -5.28
C ILE A 199 6.10 10.55 -5.49
N ASP A 200 4.97 9.99 -5.07
CA ASP A 200 3.65 10.60 -5.26
C ASP A 200 3.26 11.55 -4.10
N LEU A 201 3.72 11.26 -2.88
CA LEU A 201 3.36 12.04 -1.70
C LEU A 201 4.27 11.79 -0.50
N ILE A 202 4.33 12.79 0.38
CA ILE A 202 4.86 12.66 1.74
C ILE A 202 3.70 12.39 2.69
N ALA A 203 3.84 11.39 3.57
CA ALA A 203 2.83 11.01 4.57
C ALA A 203 3.43 10.99 5.97
N THR A 204 2.70 11.50 6.97
CA THR A 204 3.19 11.50 8.36
C THR A 204 2.78 10.24 9.12
N SER A 205 1.78 9.53 8.61
CA SER A 205 1.29 8.28 9.18
C SER A 205 0.62 7.43 8.10
N ARG A 206 0.33 6.17 8.42
CA ARG A 206 -0.35 5.23 7.50
C ARG A 206 -1.76 5.71 7.13
N GLU A 207 -2.43 6.41 8.03
CA GLU A 207 -3.76 6.96 7.80
C GLU A 207 -3.77 7.97 6.64
N ASP A 208 -2.68 8.73 6.45
CA ASP A 208 -2.54 9.68 5.35
C ASP A 208 -2.52 9.01 3.97
N LEU A 209 -2.17 7.72 3.90
CA LEU A 209 -2.12 6.92 2.66
C LEU A 209 -3.50 6.46 2.21
N THR A 210 -4.47 6.41 3.14
CA THR A 210 -5.86 6.04 2.83
C THR A 210 -6.57 7.16 2.06
N TRP A 211 -7.62 6.80 1.32
CA TRP A 211 -8.48 7.78 0.62
C TRP A 211 -9.00 8.90 1.55
N SER A 212 -9.37 8.54 2.79
CA SER A 212 -9.85 9.49 3.79
C SER A 212 -8.73 10.45 4.26
N GLY A 213 -7.51 9.93 4.42
CA GLY A 213 -6.30 10.72 4.70
C GLY A 213 -5.99 11.72 3.59
N ARG A 214 -6.02 11.27 2.33
CA ARG A 214 -5.77 12.13 1.15
C ARG A 214 -6.76 13.30 1.07
N LYS A 215 -8.07 13.08 1.28
CA LYS A 215 -9.08 14.16 1.33
C LYS A 215 -8.79 15.18 2.43
N LYS A 216 -8.41 14.73 3.63
CA LYS A 216 -8.07 15.63 4.76
C LYS A 216 -6.87 16.52 4.45
N ARG A 217 -5.84 15.99 3.76
CA ARG A 217 -4.69 16.80 3.33
C ARG A 217 -5.04 17.81 2.24
N CYS A 218 -5.80 17.40 1.21
CA CYS A 218 -6.29 18.34 0.19
C CYS A 218 -7.07 19.49 0.83
N ALA A 219 -7.93 19.20 1.81
CA ALA A 219 -8.67 20.23 2.54
C ALA A 219 -7.77 21.13 3.40
N LYS A 220 -6.72 20.59 4.05
CA LYS A 220 -5.72 21.39 4.78
C LYS A 220 -4.90 22.29 3.84
N ALA A 221 -4.45 21.77 2.69
CA ALA A 221 -3.67 22.51 1.68
C ALA A 221 -4.49 23.63 1.02
N CYS A 222 -5.78 23.39 0.76
CA CYS A 222 -6.69 24.42 0.27
C CYS A 222 -6.86 25.57 1.29
N ARG A 223 -7.04 25.25 2.58
CA ARG A 223 -7.15 26.25 3.66
C ARG A 223 -5.87 27.07 3.87
N SER A 224 -4.68 26.49 3.70
CA SER A 224 -3.42 27.23 3.86
C SER A 224 -3.13 28.18 2.69
N ARG A 225 -3.55 27.84 1.46
CA ARG A 225 -3.48 28.74 0.29
C ARG A 225 -4.42 29.92 0.40
N SER A 226 -5.64 29.72 0.89
CA SER A 226 -6.61 30.81 1.13
C SER A 226 -6.07 31.86 2.11
N LYS A 227 -5.35 31.45 3.17
CA LYS A 227 -4.76 32.38 4.15
C LYS A 227 -3.56 33.17 3.63
N LYS A 228 -2.87 32.70 2.58
CA LYS A 228 -1.74 33.41 1.96
C LYS A 228 -2.16 34.48 0.94
N HIS A 229 -3.40 34.46 0.45
CA HIS A 229 -3.95 35.46 -0.48
C HIS A 229 -4.57 36.68 0.23
N TRP A 230 -4.52 36.74 1.55
CA TRP A 230 -5.03 37.86 2.36
C TRP A 230 -3.93 38.51 3.22
N ARG A 231 -2.72 38.63 2.69
CA ARG A 231 -1.63 39.40 3.32
C ARG A 231 -0.91 40.23 2.28
#